data_AF-A0A1H3XWS5-F1
#
_entry.id   AF-A0A1H3XWS5-F1
#
_cell.length_a   1.000
_cell.length_b   1.000
_cell.length_c   1.000
_cell.angle_alpha   90.00
_cell.angle_beta   90.00
_cell.angle_gamma   90.00
#
_symmetry.space_group_name_H-M   'P 1'
#
loop_
_entity.id
_entity.type
_entity.pdbx_description
1 polymer ?
#
loop_
_entity_poly.entity_id
_entity_poly.type
_entity_poly.pdbx_seq_one_letter_code
_entity_poly.pdbx_strand_id
1 'polypeptide(L)' 'MNSDTLLFIWTTLMEIATLLCAYLGLRLFRHNWKLRMAIIVVPLLMNGILYAVYRTTVFFYLGVILLLCLPFVWPRKSA' A
#
# COMPACT_ATOMS: atom_id res chain seq x y z
N MET A 1 -6.58 -2.34 -28.11
CA MET A 1 -6.56 -2.96 -26.75
C MET A 1 -7.90 -2.62 -26.12
N ASN A 2 -8.69 -3.60 -25.65
CA ASN A 2 -10.02 -3.34 -25.09
C ASN A 2 -9.88 -2.49 -23.82
N SER A 3 -10.84 -1.60 -23.56
CA SER A 3 -10.90 -0.81 -22.33
C SER A 3 -10.88 -1.69 -21.07
N ASP A 4 -11.47 -2.88 -21.15
CA ASP A 4 -11.55 -3.82 -20.02
C ASP A 4 -10.21 -4.50 -19.74
N THR A 5 -9.44 -4.80 -20.80
CA THR A 5 -8.10 -5.39 -20.62
C THR A 5 -7.13 -4.36 -20.06
N LEU A 6 -7.28 -3.09 -20.42
CA LEU A 6 -6.52 -1.99 -19.81
C LEU A 6 -6.84 -1.83 -18.32
N LEU A 7 -8.11 -1.89 -17.94
CA LEU A 7 -8.52 -1.81 -16.53
C LEU A 7 -7.91 -2.96 -15.72
N PHE A 8 -7.97 -4.18 -16.23
CA PHE A 8 -7.40 -5.37 -15.59
C PHE A 8 -5.88 -5.28 -15.42
N ILE A 9 -5.16 -4.82 -16.46
CA ILE A 9 -3.72 -4.62 -16.38
C ILE A 9 -3.39 -3.54 -15.33
N TRP A 10 -4.15 -2.44 -15.33
CA TRP A 10 -3.91 -1.32 -14.40
C TRP A 10 -4.17 -1.72 -12.95
N THR A 11 -5.23 -2.49 -12.67
CA THR A 11 -5.49 -3.03 -11.32
C THR A 11 -4.37 -3.96 -10.88
N THR A 12 -3.94 -4.87 -11.76
CA THR A 12 -2.89 -5.86 -11.42
C THR A 12 -1.56 -5.16 -11.14
N LEU A 13 -1.21 -4.12 -11.90
CA LEU A 13 0.01 -3.32 -11.67
C LEU A 13 -0.06 -2.58 -10.33
N MET A 14 -1.21 -1.99 -9.99
CA MET A 14 -1.40 -1.27 -8.72
C MET A 14 -1.38 -2.23 -7.51
N GLU A 15 -1.91 -3.44 -7.66
CA GLU A 15 -1.79 -4.51 -6.67
C GLU A 15 -0.33 -4.88 -6.39
N ILE A 16 0.43 -5.17 -7.44
CA ILE A 16 1.85 -5.53 -7.31
C ILE A 16 2.65 -4.36 -6.71
N ALA A 17 2.41 -3.13 -7.15
CA ALA A 17 3.07 -1.95 -6.62
C ALA A 17 2.78 -1.76 -5.12
N THR A 18 1.52 -1.93 -4.72
CA THR A 18 1.11 -1.81 -3.31
C THR A 18 1.76 -2.87 -2.42
N LEU A 19 1.76 -4.13 -2.87
CA LEU A 19 2.40 -5.23 -2.15
C LEU A 19 3.92 -5.03 -2.05
N LEU A 20 4.56 -4.52 -3.11
CA LEU A 20 5.98 -4.19 -3.12
C LEU A 20 6.28 -3.07 -2.12
N CYS A 21 5.45 -2.01 -2.04
CA CYS A 21 5.59 -0.96 -1.04
C CYS A 21 5.43 -1.51 0.39
N ALA A 22 4.45 -2.38 0.64
CA ALA A 22 4.28 -3.01 1.94
C ALA A 22 5.51 -3.85 2.32
N TYR A 23 6.01 -4.68 1.40
CA TYR A 23 7.20 -5.49 1.58
C TYR A 23 8.45 -4.65 1.85
N LEU A 24 8.67 -3.60 1.05
CA LEU A 24 9.78 -2.67 1.24
C LEU A 24 9.65 -1.93 2.57
N GLY A 25 8.46 -1.46 2.94
CA GLY A 25 8.20 -0.79 4.22
C GLY A 25 8.53 -1.66 5.44
N LEU A 26 8.29 -2.98 5.35
CA LEU A 26 8.69 -3.93 6.39
C LEU A 26 10.18 -4.31 6.31
N ARG A 27 10.73 -4.55 5.12
CA ARG A 27 12.09 -5.08 4.92
C ARG A 27 13.18 -4.02 4.98
N LEU A 28 12.89 -2.73 4.77
CA LEU A 28 13.91 -1.69 4.77
C LEU A 28 14.56 -1.56 6.16
N PHE A 29 15.72 -2.21 6.31
CA PHE A 29 16.52 -2.18 7.51
C PHE A 29 17.23 -0.83 7.64
N ARG A 30 16.78 -0.07 8.64
CA ARG A 30 17.65 0.68 9.55
C ARG A 30 18.28 1.99 9.04
N HIS A 31 17.48 2.94 8.56
CA HIS A 31 17.94 4.33 8.59
C HIS A 31 16.88 5.36 9.00
N ASN A 32 15.69 5.35 8.38
CA ASN A 32 14.71 6.42 8.58
C ASN A 32 13.29 5.89 8.81
N TRP A 33 12.80 5.97 10.06
CA TRP A 33 11.42 5.60 10.42
C TRP A 33 10.37 6.43 9.66
N LYS A 34 10.67 7.71 9.38
CA LYS A 34 9.81 8.62 8.60
C LYS A 34 9.58 8.09 7.18
N LEU A 35 10.64 7.62 6.53
CA LEU A 35 10.60 7.06 5.18
C LEU A 35 9.78 5.77 5.15
N ARG A 36 9.97 4.89 6.15
CA ARG A 36 9.18 3.66 6.26
C ARG A 36 7.69 3.94 6.45
N MET A 37 7.36 4.91 7.29
CA MET A 37 5.98 5.36 7.48
C MET A 37 5.40 5.94 6.19
N ALA A 38 6.14 6.80 5.49
CA ALA A 38 5.68 7.37 4.22
C ALA A 38 5.42 6.28 3.17
N ILE A 39 6.30 5.27 3.06
CA ILE A 39 6.16 4.16 2.11
C ILE A 39 4.91 3.30 2.39
N ILE A 40 4.37 3.29 3.61
CA ILE A 40 3.13 2.56 3.93
C ILE A 40 1.91 3.47 3.88
N VAL A 41 2.00 4.68 4.41
CA VAL A 41 0.87 5.63 4.51
C VAL A 41 0.47 6.16 3.12
N VAL A 42 1.43 6.44 2.24
CA VAL A 42 1.13 6.91 0.88
C VAL A 42 0.29 5.90 0.09
N PRO A 43 0.69 4.62 -0.04
CA PRO A 43 -0.13 3.64 -0.74
C PRO A 43 -1.41 3.26 0.03
N LEU A 44 -1.44 3.37 1.36
CA LEU A 44 -2.69 3.25 2.14
C LEU A 44 -3.73 4.29 1.68
N LEU A 45 -3.34 5.56 1.64
CA LEU A 45 -4.23 6.65 1.22
C LEU A 45 -4.61 6.51 -0.25
N MET A 46 -3.66 6.19 -1.13
CA MET A 46 -3.97 5.93 -2.54
C MET A 46 -5.00 4.82 -2.69
N ASN A 47 -4.83 3.67 -2.03
CA ASN A 47 -5.79 2.56 -2.12
C ASN A 47 -7.16 2.95 -1.56
N GLY A 48 -7.23 3.78 -0.51
CA GLY A 48 -8.49 4.32 -0.01
C GLY A 48 -9.21 5.22 -1.03
N ILE A 49 -8.45 6.09 -1.71
CA ILE A 49 -9.00 6.97 -2.76
C ILE A 49 -9.44 6.13 -3.98
N LEU A 50 -8.62 5.17 -4.40
CA LEU A 50 -8.96 4.28 -5.51
C LEU A 50 -10.19 3.42 -5.18
N TYR A 51 -10.34 2.98 -3.94
CA TYR A 51 -11.56 2.31 -3.49
C TYR A 51 -12.78 3.23 -3.60
N ALA A 52 -12.67 4.50 -3.22
CA ALA A 52 -13.77 5.45 -3.32
C ALA A 52 -14.21 5.70 -4.77
N VAL A 53 -13.25 5.76 -5.71
CA VAL A 53 -13.49 6.02 -7.13
C VAL A 53 -13.98 4.78 -7.87
N TYR A 54 -13.26 3.66 -7.76
CA TYR A 54 -13.51 2.46 -8.55
C TYR A 54 -14.45 1.46 -7.87
N ARG A 55 -14.69 1.61 -6.55
CA ARG A 55 -15.59 0.77 -5.74
C ARG A 55 -15.29 -0.73 -5.82
N THR A 56 -14.06 -1.11 -6.17
CA THR A 56 -13.63 -2.51 -6.20
C THR A 56 -13.12 -2.95 -4.83
N THR A 57 -13.57 -4.10 -4.35
CA THR A 57 -13.20 -4.62 -3.01
C THR A 57 -11.71 -4.93 -2.87
N VAL A 58 -11.01 -5.17 -3.99
CA VAL A 58 -9.56 -5.42 -4.02
C VAL A 58 -8.77 -4.27 -3.39
N PHE A 59 -9.05 -3.01 -3.78
CA PHE A 59 -8.35 -1.85 -3.21
C PHE A 59 -8.62 -1.68 -1.71
N PHE A 60 -9.82 -2.06 -1.25
CA PHE A 60 -10.15 -2.05 0.16
C PHE A 60 -9.30 -3.06 0.94
N TYR A 61 -9.21 -4.32 0.47
CA TYR A 61 -8.40 -5.34 1.13
C TYR A 61 -6.91 -4.95 1.20
N LEU A 62 -6.35 -4.40 0.11
CA LEU A 62 -4.98 -3.88 0.10
C LEU A 62 -4.77 -2.75 1.12
N GLY A 63 -5.72 -1.82 1.21
CA GLY A 63 -5.71 -0.76 2.22
C GLY A 63 -5.73 -1.31 3.64
N VAL A 64 -6.56 -2.32 3.92
CA VAL A 64 -6.62 -2.98 5.23
C VAL A 64 -5.29 -3.67 5.56
N ILE A 65 -4.67 -4.37 4.60
CA ILE A 65 -3.36 -5.02 4.81
C ILE A 65 -2.30 -3.97 5.20
N LEU A 66 -2.24 -2.84 4.49
CA LEU A 66 -1.34 -1.73 4.80
C LEU A 66 -1.63 -1.11 6.18
N LEU A 67 -2.91 -1.01 6.57
CA LEU A 67 -3.32 -0.53 7.88
C LEU A 67 -2.85 -1.47 8.99
N LEU A 68 -2.94 -2.78 8.76
CA LEU A 68 -2.42 -3.80 9.67
C LEU A 68 -0.89 -3.78 9.75
N CYS A 69 -0.18 -3.36 8.70
CA CYS A 69 1.26 -3.18 8.72
C CYS A 69 1.74 -1.96 9.53
N LEU A 70 0.87 -0.95 9.73
CA LEU A 70 1.18 0.30 10.42
C LEU A 70 1.75 0.13 11.85
N PRO A 71 1.16 -0.69 12.75
CA PRO A 71 1.71 -0.92 14.10
C PRO A 71 3.11 -1.56 14.08
N PHE A 72 3.45 -2.35 13.07
CA PHE A 72 4.77 -2.99 12.96
C PHE A 72 5.88 -2.01 12.55
N VAL A 73 5.52 -0.92 11.87
CA VAL A 73 6.46 0.11 11.39
C VAL A 73 6.50 1.35 12.29
N TRP A 74 5.57 1.45 13.25
CA TRP A 74 5.55 2.56 14.20
C TRP A 74 6.90 2.71 14.93
N PRO A 75 7.45 3.94 15.05
CA PRO A 75 8.70 4.13 15.76
C PRO A 75 8.53 3.71 17.22
N ARG A 76 9.10 2.56 17.58
CA ARG A 76 9.30 2.22 18.99
C ARG A 76 10.34 3.20 19.52
N LYS A 77 9.95 4.03 20.50
CA LYS A 77 10.94 4.60 21.41
C LYS A 77 11.70 3.41 21.99
N SER A 78 13.02 3.39 21.92
CA SER A 78 13.81 2.53 22.80
C SER A 78 13.40 2.92 24.22
N ALA A 79 12.53 2.12 24.82
CA ALA A 79 12.35 2.10 26.26
C ALA A 79 13.60 1.47 26.87
#